data_AF-A0A9D7FPZ4-F1
#
_entry.id   AF-A0A9D7FPZ4-F1
#
_cell.length_a   1.000
_cell.length_b   1.000
_cell.length_c   1.000
_cell.angle_alpha   90.00
_cell.angle_beta   90.00
_cell.angle_gamma   90.00
#
_symmetry.space_group_name_H-M   'P 1'
#
loop_
_entity.id
_entity.type
_entity.pdbx_description
1 polymer ?
#
loop_
_entity_poly.entity_id
_entity_poly.type
_entity_poly.pdbx_seq_one_letter_code
_entity_poly.pdbx_strand_id
1 'polypeptide(L)'
;MPTYRRVDIGFSKQLIGDEVKHKPKGKLLGNLESLWFGVEVFNLLQVSNVASYNWVTDISNARKYAIPNYLTSRQLNIRVNAKF
;
A
#
# COMPACT_ATOMS: atom_id res chain seq x y z
N MET A 1 -17.12 17.45 -7.47
CA MET A 1 -16.28 16.23 -7.46
C MET A 1 -16.89 15.27 -6.44
N PRO A 2 -16.91 13.95 -6.69
CA PRO A 2 -17.40 12.97 -5.72
C PRO A 2 -16.62 13.04 -4.41
N THR A 3 -17.27 12.71 -3.29
CA THR A 3 -16.62 12.72 -1.97
C THR A 3 -15.52 11.66 -1.88
N TYR A 4 -14.32 12.08 -1.48
CA TYR A 4 -13.17 11.20 -1.27
C TYR A 4 -13.26 10.46 0.08
N ARG A 5 -13.09 9.14 0.07
CA ARG A 5 -13.03 8.30 1.27
C ARG A 5 -12.00 7.19 1.09
N ARG A 6 -11.02 7.13 1.99
CA ARG A 6 -9.97 6.10 2.00
C ARG A 6 -9.65 5.70 3.42
N VAL A 7 -9.55 4.40 3.65
CA VAL A 7 -9.08 3.79 4.89
C VAL A 7 -7.97 2.82 4.51
N ASP A 8 -6.82 2.97 5.12
CA ASP A 8 -5.67 2.09 4.99
C ASP A 8 -5.35 1.51 6.37
N ILE A 9 -4.84 0.28 6.39
CA ILE A 9 -4.45 -0.39 7.63
C ILE A 9 -3.11 -1.09 7.43
N GLY A 10 -2.27 -1.11 8.47
CA GLY A 10 -0.98 -1.77 8.44
C GLY A 10 -0.66 -2.43 9.77
N PHE A 11 0.01 -3.57 9.70
CA PHE A 11 0.51 -4.32 10.84
C PHE A 11 2.00 -4.57 10.64
N SER A 12 2.78 -4.43 11.71
CA SER A 12 4.19 -4.81 11.72
C SER A 12 4.49 -5.65 12.96
N LYS A 13 5.43 -6.56 12.81
CA LYS A 13 5.89 -7.43 13.89
C LYS A 13 7.40 -7.62 13.81
N GLN A 14 8.06 -7.42 14.94
CA GLN A 14 9.45 -7.81 15.10
C GLN A 14 9.53 -9.31 15.34
N LEU A 15 10.25 -10.00 14.45
CA LEU A 15 10.48 -11.44 14.50
C LEU A 15 11.83 -11.77 15.18
N ILE A 16 12.84 -10.91 14.99
CA ILE A 16 14.17 -11.05 15.59
C ILE A 16 14.58 -9.67 16.11
N GLY A 17 15.16 -9.64 17.31
CA GLY A 17 15.74 -8.45 17.95
C GLY A 17 15.65 -8.52 19.46
N ASP A 18 16.05 -7.45 20.14
CA ASP A 18 16.25 -7.47 21.59
C ASP A 18 14.95 -7.58 22.40
N GLU A 19 13.82 -7.14 21.84
CA GLU A 19 12.49 -7.30 22.45
C GLU A 19 11.92 -8.73 22.31
N VAL A 20 12.53 -9.58 21.49
CA VAL A 20 12.06 -10.96 21.24
C VAL A 20 12.76 -11.93 22.19
N LYS A 21 12.00 -12.44 23.17
CA LYS A 21 12.51 -13.35 24.23
C LYS A 21 13.20 -14.61 23.72
N HIS A 22 12.83 -15.12 22.54
CA HIS A 22 13.40 -16.32 21.94
C HIS A 22 14.11 -15.97 20.64
N LYS A 23 15.43 -15.78 20.70
CA LYS A 23 16.26 -15.62 19.49
C LYS A 23 16.29 -16.95 18.73
N PRO A 24 15.91 -16.98 17.43
CA PRO A 24 15.95 -18.21 16.66
C PRO A 24 17.39 -18.71 16.51
N LYS A 25 17.64 -19.96 16.92
CA LYS A 25 18.94 -20.60 16.80
C LYS A 25 19.07 -21.29 15.44
N GLY A 26 19.63 -20.58 14.46
CA GLY A 26 19.97 -21.13 13.14
C GLY A 26 21.05 -20.28 12.47
N LYS A 27 21.98 -20.90 11.71
CA LYS A 27 23.14 -20.21 11.11
C LYS A 27 22.78 -18.99 10.25
N LEU A 28 21.63 -19.02 9.57
CA LEU A 28 21.15 -17.92 8.71
C LEU A 28 20.48 -16.78 9.50
N LEU A 29 19.79 -17.10 10.60
CA LEU A 29 19.05 -16.14 11.41
C LEU A 29 19.85 -15.61 12.61
N GLY A 30 20.96 -16.27 12.96
CA GLY A 30 21.83 -15.89 14.07
C GLY A 30 22.72 -14.68 13.77
N ASN A 31 22.92 -14.34 12.49
CA ASN A 31 23.69 -13.17 12.06
C ASN A 31 22.81 -11.92 11.85
N LEU A 32 21.52 -12.00 12.17
CA LEU A 32 20.59 -10.88 12.06
C LEU A 32 20.45 -10.19 13.42
N GLU A 33 20.79 -8.90 13.49
CA GLU A 33 20.49 -8.06 14.65
C GLU A 33 18.98 -7.86 14.81
N SER A 34 18.26 -7.64 13.70
CA SER A 34 16.81 -7.51 13.74
C SER A 34 16.12 -7.95 12.45
N LEU A 35 14.89 -8.43 12.58
CA LEU A 35 14.03 -8.79 11.46
C LEU A 35 12.61 -8.30 11.74
N TRP A 36 12.09 -7.46 10.86
CA TRP A 36 10.72 -6.96 10.90
C TRP A 36 9.94 -7.48 9.70
N PHE A 37 8.72 -7.93 9.98
CA PHE A 37 7.74 -8.29 8.97
C PHE A 37 6.55 -7.35 9.06
N GLY A 38 6.16 -6.77 7.93
CA GLY A 38 5.04 -5.84 7.83
C GLY A 38 4.08 -6.24 6.72
N VAL A 39 2.79 -6.03 6.96
CA VAL A 39 1.72 -6.19 5.97
C VAL A 39 0.84 -4.95 6.02
N GLU A 40 0.60 -4.34 4.88
CA GLU A 40 -0.22 -3.16 4.72
C GLU A 40 -1.32 -3.45 3.67
N VAL A 41 -2.54 -3.01 3.96
CA VAL A 41 -3.69 -3.08 3.05
C VAL A 41 -4.15 -1.65 2.78
N PHE A 42 -3.93 -1.19 1.55
CA PHE A 42 -4.41 0.11 1.08
C PHE A 42 -5.81 -0.02 0.49
N ASN A 43 -6.63 1.01 0.69
CA ASN A 43 -8.03 1.05 0.26
C ASN A 43 -8.83 -0.16 0.78
N LEU A 44 -8.87 -0.29 2.11
CA LEU A 44 -9.54 -1.37 2.83
C LEU A 44 -11.02 -1.49 2.44
N LEU A 45 -11.71 -0.35 2.29
CA LEU A 45 -13.13 -0.28 1.91
C LEU A 45 -13.39 -0.49 0.41
N GLN A 46 -12.34 -0.57 -0.42
CA GLN A 46 -12.44 -0.77 -1.87
C GLN A 46 -13.33 0.29 -2.56
N VAL A 47 -13.16 1.55 -2.18
CA VAL A 47 -13.90 2.69 -2.75
C VAL A 47 -13.16 3.24 -3.97
N SER A 48 -13.89 3.42 -5.07
CA SER A 48 -13.39 4.04 -6.30
C SER A 48 -13.44 5.57 -6.19
N ASN A 49 -12.33 6.16 -5.77
CA ASN A 49 -12.19 7.60 -5.64
C ASN A 49 -11.77 8.23 -6.98
N VAL A 50 -12.42 9.33 -7.39
CA VAL A 50 -12.02 10.10 -8.59
C VAL A 50 -10.96 11.12 -8.21
N ALA A 51 -9.75 11.02 -8.75
CA ALA A 51 -8.66 11.97 -8.53
C ALA A 51 -8.83 13.24 -9.37
N SER A 52 -9.13 13.06 -10.66
CA SER A 52 -9.23 14.15 -11.63
C SER A 52 -10.18 13.77 -12.77
N TYR A 53 -10.45 14.72 -13.66
CA TYR A 53 -11.13 14.46 -14.92
C TYR A 53 -10.19 14.82 -16.08
N ASN A 54 -10.04 13.90 -17.01
CA ASN A 54 -9.35 14.16 -18.28
C ASN A 54 -10.35 14.73 -19.27
N TRP A 55 -10.02 15.87 -19.85
CA TRP A 55 -10.85 16.54 -20.84
C TRP A 55 -10.43 16.11 -22.24
N VAL A 56 -11.29 15.35 -22.90
CA VAL A 56 -11.08 14.91 -24.28
C VAL A 56 -12.01 15.70 -25.20
N THR A 57 -11.46 16.26 -26.27
CA THR A 57 -12.24 17.01 -27.26
C THR A 57 -12.43 16.17 -28.50
N ASP A 58 -13.68 16.03 -28.94
CA ASP A 58 -14.02 15.40 -30.22
C ASP A 58 -13.67 16.32 -31.38
N ILE A 59 -12.99 15.78 -32.40
CA ILE A 59 -12.54 16.51 -33.58
C ILE A 59 -13.72 16.88 -34.49
N SER A 60 -14.78 16.06 -34.52
CA SER A 60 -15.91 16.24 -35.43
C SER A 60 -16.83 17.41 -35.04
N ASN A 61 -17.05 17.59 -33.74
CA ASN A 61 -18.03 18.55 -33.21
C ASN A 61 -17.45 19.50 -32.15
N ALA A 62 -16.12 19.49 -31.93
CA ALA A 62 -15.41 20.26 -30.90
C ALA A 62 -15.96 20.11 -29.46
N ARG A 63 -16.75 19.07 -29.19
CA ARG A 63 -17.38 18.81 -27.89
C ARG A 63 -16.37 18.24 -26.92
N LYS A 64 -16.38 18.74 -25.68
CA LYS A 64 -15.51 18.27 -24.60
C LYS A 64 -16.23 17.25 -23.72
N TYR A 65 -15.56 16.15 -23.42
CA TYR A 65 -16.01 15.10 -22.52
C TYR A 65 -15.09 15.04 -21.30
N ALA A 66 -15.69 15.04 -20.11
CA ALA A 66 -14.98 14.88 -18.84
C ALA A 66 -14.92 13.39 -18.47
N ILE A 67 -13.78 12.76 -18.71
CA ILE A 67 -13.56 11.35 -18.40
C ILE A 67 -12.95 11.24 -17.00
N PRO A 68 -13.59 10.56 -16.03
CA PRO A 68 -13.04 10.44 -14.68
C PRO A 68 -11.75 9.61 -14.66
N ASN A 69 -10.77 10.08 -13.90
CA ASN A 69 -9.53 9.36 -13.59
C ASN A 69 -9.59 8.86 -12.14
N TYR A 70 -9.66 7.54 -11.97
CA TYR A 70 -9.80 6.92 -10.66
C TYR A 70 -8.44 6.67 -10.00
N LEU A 71 -8.42 6.75 -8.67
CA LEU A 71 -7.27 6.30 -7.87
C LEU A 71 -7.14 4.78 -7.90
N THR A 72 -5.97 4.31 -7.45
CA THR A 72 -5.67 2.89 -7.35
C THR A 72 -6.70 2.15 -6.50
N SER A 73 -7.02 0.93 -6.94
CA SER A 73 -7.87 0.00 -6.19
C SER A 73 -7.15 -0.54 -4.95
N ARG A 74 -7.74 -1.53 -4.28
CA ARG A 74 -7.11 -2.21 -3.13
C ARG A 74 -5.75 -2.77 -3.51
N GLN A 75 -4.74 -2.45 -2.70
CA GLN A 75 -3.39 -2.97 -2.85
C GLN A 75 -2.93 -3.63 -1.55
N LEU A 76 -2.28 -4.77 -1.68
CA LEU A 76 -1.60 -5.46 -0.58
C LEU A 76 -0.11 -5.20 -0.71
N ASN A 77 0.51 -4.74 0.38
CA ASN A 77 1.95 -4.55 0.45
C ASN A 77 2.53 -5.41 1.57
N ILE A 78 3.61 -6.13 1.26
CA ILE A 78 4.33 -6.98 2.20
C ILE A 78 5.76 -6.45 2.27
N ARG A 79 6.23 -6.18 3.49
CA ARG A 79 7.54 -5.60 3.76
C ARG A 79 8.35 -6.49 4.68
N VAL A 80 9.61 -6.72 4.32
CA VAL A 80 10.59 -7.37 5.19
C VAL A 80 11.75 -6.40 5.37
N ASN A 81 12.12 -6.10 6.61
CA ASN A 81 13.32 -5.32 6.92
C ASN A 81 14.25 -6.17 7.78
N ALA A 82 15.47 -6.37 7.30
CA ALA A 82 16.51 -7.13 7.99
C ALA A 82 17.69 -6.20 8.30
N LYS A 83 18.22 -6.29 9.51
CA LYS A 83 19.43 -5.60 9.97
C LYS A 83 20.46 -6.66 10.38
N PHE A 84 21.71 -6.47 9.97
CA PHE A 84 22.85 -7.36 10.20
C PHE A 84 23.92 -6.64 11.01
#